data_AF-A0AAJ2WJJ2-F1
#
_entry.id   AF-A0AAJ2WJJ2-F1
#
_cell.length_a   1.000
_cell.length_b   1.000
_cell.length_c   1.000
_cell.angle_alpha   90.00
_cell.angle_beta   90.00
_cell.angle_gamma   90.00
#
_symmetry.space_group_name_H-M   'P 1'
#
loop_
_entity.id
_entity.type
_entity.pdbx_description
1 polymer ?
#
loop_
_entity_poly.entity_id
_entity_poly.type
_entity_poly.pdbx_seq_one_letter_code
_entity_poly.pdbx_strand_id
1 'polypeptide(L)'
;MSIKTPHEGCEAWVLDGGKQRKATLYSNKERHIIVSSDLLELYRRYDKLAGTREWFFQRTDSIPYDTGWMTKHFHLCWDKSGLVKHVNPRPYDLRHAFASHNIMRWVDEGRDVMSMLPYLSTYMGHSKFRDTLYYVHILPERLRKSAGIDWSQFDTIFRYDE
;
A
#
# COMPACT_ATOMS: atom_id res chain seq x y z
N MET A 1 6.21 1.45 9.90
CA MET A 1 5.38 0.24 9.72
C MET A 1 6.14 -0.89 10.39
N SER A 2 5.70 -1.37 11.55
CA SER A 2 6.41 -2.38 12.33
C SER A 2 5.55 -3.62 12.40
N ILE A 3 6.03 -4.73 11.87
CA ILE A 3 5.32 -6.01 11.81
C ILE A 3 6.02 -6.92 12.82
N LYS A 4 5.31 -7.41 13.84
CA LYS A 4 5.86 -8.42 14.77
C LYS A 4 5.84 -9.80 14.13
N THR A 5 6.87 -10.60 14.39
CA THR A 5 6.80 -12.04 14.13
C THR A 5 5.90 -12.69 15.18
N PRO A 6 5.24 -13.80 14.85
CA PRO A 6 4.53 -14.58 15.85
C PRO A 6 5.52 -15.23 16.82
N HIS A 7 5.30 -15.09 18.13
CA HIS A 7 6.01 -15.88 19.15
C HIS A 7 5.26 -17.20 19.39
N GLU A 8 6.00 -18.21 19.83
CA GLU A 8 5.58 -19.61 20.04
C GLU A 8 4.11 -19.74 20.48
N GLY A 9 3.29 -20.38 19.64
CA GLY A 9 1.84 -20.53 19.83
C GLY A 9 0.97 -19.67 18.92
N CYS A 10 1.52 -18.68 18.21
CA CYS A 10 0.81 -17.99 17.12
C CYS A 10 1.33 -18.49 15.77
N GLU A 11 0.47 -19.15 15.00
CA GLU A 11 0.80 -19.68 13.67
C GLU A 11 1.17 -18.55 12.70
N ALA A 12 2.43 -18.51 12.28
CA ALA A 12 2.86 -17.82 11.08
C ALA A 12 2.37 -18.63 9.87
N TRP A 13 1.10 -18.44 9.47
CA TRP A 13 0.51 -19.19 8.37
C TRP A 13 1.31 -19.06 7.07
N VAL A 14 2.01 -20.14 6.71
CA VAL A 14 2.50 -20.43 5.36
C VAL A 14 1.34 -21.07 4.62
N LEU A 15 0.81 -20.36 3.62
CA LEU A 15 -0.32 -20.83 2.82
C LEU A 15 0.14 -21.87 1.80
N ASP A 16 -0.37 -23.08 1.97
CA ASP A 16 -0.82 -23.89 0.85
C ASP A 16 -2.23 -23.38 0.47
N GLY A 17 -2.52 -23.15 -0.81
CA GLY A 17 -3.92 -22.95 -1.26
C GLY A 17 -4.62 -21.59 -1.02
N GLY A 18 -3.93 -20.45 -1.07
CA GLY A 18 -4.57 -19.19 -1.52
C GLY A 18 -5.52 -18.41 -0.57
N LYS A 19 -5.13 -18.09 0.67
CA LYS A 19 -5.82 -17.04 1.48
C LYS A 19 -4.92 -16.16 2.37
N GLN A 20 -4.80 -14.88 2.00
CA GLN A 20 -4.60 -13.63 2.77
C GLN A 20 -3.78 -13.59 4.10
N ARG A 21 -2.86 -12.61 4.21
CA ARG A 21 -2.04 -12.34 5.41
C ARG A 21 -2.49 -11.09 6.18
N LYS A 22 -2.33 -11.14 7.51
CA LYS A 22 -2.66 -10.08 8.49
C LYS A 22 -1.40 -9.24 8.79
N ALA A 23 -1.47 -7.93 8.65
CA ALA A 23 -0.42 -7.01 9.08
C ALA A 23 -0.98 -6.10 10.17
N THR A 24 -0.52 -6.28 11.41
CA THR A 24 -0.86 -5.37 12.51
C THR A 24 -0.02 -4.10 12.38
N LEU A 25 -0.69 -2.95 12.35
CA LEU A 25 -0.05 -1.64 12.28
C LEU A 25 -0.15 -0.96 13.64
N TYR A 26 0.88 -0.19 13.99
CA TYR A 26 0.94 0.60 15.21
C TYR A 26 0.10 1.89 15.11
N SER A 27 -1.16 1.71 14.74
CA SER A 27 -2.31 2.59 14.93
C SER A 27 -3.47 1.62 15.01
N ASN A 28 -4.36 1.68 16.01
CA ASN A 28 -5.49 0.77 16.35
C ASN A 28 -6.41 0.28 15.18
N LYS A 29 -5.84 -0.21 14.09
CA LYS A 29 -6.45 -0.53 12.80
C LYS A 29 -5.65 -1.67 12.20
N GLU A 30 -5.94 -2.86 12.67
CA GLU A 30 -5.49 -4.08 12.01
C GLU A 30 -6.12 -4.17 10.63
N ARG A 31 -5.35 -4.58 9.62
CA ARG A 31 -5.91 -4.87 8.30
C ARG A 31 -5.24 -6.06 7.64
N HIS A 32 -6.03 -6.75 6.84
CA HIS A 32 -5.54 -7.80 5.95
C HIS A 32 -5.05 -7.14 4.66
N ILE A 33 -3.80 -7.38 4.30
CA ILE A 33 -3.20 -6.85 3.08
C ILE A 33 -2.96 -8.05 2.16
N ILE A 34 -3.60 -8.00 0.99
CA ILE A 34 -3.33 -8.96 -0.07
C ILE A 34 -1.99 -8.60 -0.70
N VAL A 35 -1.10 -9.57 -0.75
CA VAL A 35 0.21 -9.48 -1.38
C VAL A 35 0.23 -10.37 -2.61
N SER A 36 0.89 -9.91 -3.66
CA SER A 36 1.11 -10.70 -4.88
C SER A 36 2.03 -11.91 -4.60
N SER A 37 1.98 -12.91 -5.47
CA SER A 37 2.73 -14.17 -5.32
C SER A 37 4.25 -13.96 -5.33
N ASP A 38 4.73 -13.05 -6.16
CA ASP A 38 6.14 -12.64 -6.25
C ASP A 38 6.65 -11.99 -4.95
N LEU A 39 5.88 -11.06 -4.37
CA LEU A 39 6.20 -10.43 -3.10
C LEU A 39 6.15 -11.44 -1.95
N LEU A 40 5.19 -12.37 -2.00
CA LEU A 40 5.10 -13.47 -1.04
C LEU A 40 6.35 -14.37 -1.11
N GLU A 41 6.83 -14.68 -2.32
CA GLU A 41 8.06 -15.44 -2.50
C GLU A 41 9.27 -14.70 -1.92
N LEU A 42 9.38 -13.39 -2.17
CA LEU A 42 10.43 -12.56 -1.62
C LEU A 42 10.41 -12.56 -0.08
N TYR A 43 9.22 -12.43 0.53
CA TYR A 43 9.07 -12.53 1.98
C TYR A 43 9.46 -13.90 2.53
N ARG A 44 9.14 -15.00 1.83
CA ARG A 44 9.57 -16.35 2.24
C ARG A 44 11.09 -16.52 2.18
N ARG A 45 11.74 -15.98 1.14
CA ARG A 45 13.20 -16.02 1.03
C ARG A 45 13.85 -15.19 2.14
N TYR A 46 13.34 -13.99 2.38
CA TYR A 46 13.82 -13.13 3.45
C TYR A 46 13.65 -13.79 4.83
N ASP A 47 12.49 -14.40 5.10
CA ASP A 47 12.20 -15.04 6.38
C ASP A 47 13.19 -16.17 6.72
N LYS A 48 13.57 -16.98 5.72
CA LYS A 48 14.60 -18.01 5.85
C LYS A 48 15.98 -17.44 6.16
N LEU A 49 16.34 -16.30 5.58
CA LEU A 49 17.65 -15.66 5.76
C LEU A 49 17.75 -14.89 7.09
N ALA A 50 16.64 -14.29 7.54
CA ALA A 50 16.61 -13.41 8.69
C ALA A 50 16.64 -14.17 10.03
N GLY A 51 16.25 -15.45 10.06
CA GLY A 51 16.28 -16.27 11.26
C GLY A 51 15.31 -15.82 12.36
N THR A 52 15.59 -16.23 13.60
CA THR A 52 14.76 -15.94 14.79
C THR A 52 14.80 -14.46 15.14
N ARG A 53 13.63 -13.84 15.33
CA ARG A 53 13.46 -12.41 15.54
C ARG A 53 12.12 -12.08 16.18
N GLU A 54 11.99 -10.91 16.81
CA GLU A 54 10.71 -10.38 17.34
C GLU A 54 9.95 -9.55 16.30
N TRP A 55 10.67 -8.84 15.43
CA TRP A 55 10.04 -8.08 14.36
C TRP A 55 10.38 -8.71 13.02
N PHE A 56 9.37 -8.78 12.14
CA PHE A 56 9.56 -9.33 10.81
C PHE A 56 10.69 -8.60 10.10
N PHE A 57 10.73 -7.27 10.19
CA PHE A 57 11.90 -6.48 9.78
C PHE A 57 12.56 -5.88 11.02
N GLN A 58 13.66 -6.47 11.48
CA GLN A 58 14.50 -5.94 12.55
C GLN A 58 15.95 -5.77 12.13
N ARG A 59 16.64 -4.93 12.90
CA ARG A 59 18.09 -4.83 12.98
C ARG A 59 18.66 -6.01 13.79
N THR A 60 19.99 -6.16 13.74
CA THR A 60 20.73 -7.19 14.48
C THR A 60 20.64 -7.04 16.01
N ASP A 61 20.29 -5.85 16.50
CA ASP A 61 20.08 -5.52 17.91
C ASP A 61 18.63 -5.76 18.37
N SER A 62 17.81 -6.47 17.58
CA SER A 62 16.39 -6.76 17.86
C SER A 62 15.47 -5.54 17.91
N ILE A 63 15.92 -4.40 17.39
CA ILE A 63 15.11 -3.19 17.25
C ILE A 63 14.47 -3.17 15.85
N PRO A 64 13.18 -2.82 15.70
CA PRO A 64 12.59 -2.64 14.37
C PRO A 64 13.26 -1.47 13.65
N TYR A 65 13.35 -1.53 12.33
CA TYR A 65 13.87 -0.40 11.56
C TYR A 65 13.00 0.85 11.75
N ASP A 66 13.64 1.97 12.04
CA ASP A 66 12.98 3.27 12.10
C ASP A 66 12.67 3.83 10.70
N THR A 67 11.86 4.89 10.66
CA THR A 67 11.43 5.54 9.42
C THR A 67 12.56 6.25 8.69
N GLY A 68 13.56 6.76 9.40
CA GLY A 68 14.75 7.40 8.81
C GLY A 68 15.63 6.38 8.09
N TRP A 69 15.87 5.23 8.72
CA TRP A 69 16.58 4.11 8.10
C TRP A 69 15.88 3.65 6.82
N MET A 70 14.56 3.47 6.87
CA MET A 70 13.76 3.08 5.70
C MET A 70 13.82 4.10 4.57
N THR A 71 13.74 5.39 4.89
CA THR A 71 13.82 6.47 3.90
C THR A 71 15.19 6.49 3.23
N LYS A 72 16.27 6.36 4.01
CA LYS A 72 17.64 6.29 3.48
C LYS A 72 17.83 5.10 2.53
N HIS A 73 17.34 3.91 2.91
CA HIS A 73 17.48 2.72 2.08
C HIS A 73 16.62 2.79 0.82
N PHE A 74 15.43 3.41 0.91
CA PHE A 74 14.62 3.69 -0.27
C PHE A 74 15.37 4.58 -1.28
N HIS A 75 16.04 5.65 -0.82
CA HIS A 75 16.84 6.50 -1.71
C HIS A 75 18.04 5.74 -2.31
N LEU A 76 18.70 4.88 -1.54
CA LEU A 76 19.77 4.04 -2.07
C LEU A 76 19.27 3.10 -3.18
N CYS A 77 18.11 2.49 -3.00
CA CYS A 77 17.48 1.66 -4.03
C CYS A 77 17.08 2.50 -5.25
N TRP A 78 16.58 3.72 -5.03
CA TRP A 78 16.22 4.64 -6.10
C TRP A 78 17.44 5.01 -6.96
N ASP A 79 18.54 5.40 -6.34
CA ASP A 79 19.77 5.77 -7.04
C ASP A 79 20.34 4.59 -7.85
N LYS A 80 20.20 3.36 -7.35
CA LYS A 80 20.61 2.13 -8.04
C LYS A 80 19.66 1.69 -9.15
N SER A 81 18.41 2.18 -9.17
CA SER A 81 17.41 1.78 -10.15
C SER A 81 17.64 2.35 -11.55
N GLY A 82 18.46 3.41 -11.66
CA GLY A 82 18.65 4.15 -12.91
C GLY A 82 17.47 5.04 -13.29
N LEU A 83 16.46 5.19 -12.42
CA LEU A 83 15.32 6.08 -12.65
C LEU A 83 15.71 7.55 -12.51
N VAL A 84 15.18 8.38 -13.41
CA VAL A 84 15.44 9.83 -13.39
C VAL A 84 14.77 10.48 -12.18
N LYS A 85 15.53 11.27 -11.44
CA LYS A 85 15.05 12.02 -10.28
C LYS A 85 14.50 13.38 -10.71
N HIS A 86 13.19 13.44 -11.01
CA HIS A 86 12.51 14.70 -11.31
C HIS A 86 12.17 15.52 -10.06
N VAL A 87 11.85 14.83 -8.96
CA VAL A 87 11.59 15.37 -7.63
C VAL A 87 12.23 14.46 -6.59
N ASN A 88 12.30 14.87 -5.33
CA ASN A 88 12.80 13.99 -4.27
C ASN A 88 11.81 12.83 -4.03
N PRO A 89 12.13 11.59 -4.41
CA PRO A 89 11.20 10.49 -4.30
C PRO A 89 11.04 10.12 -2.82
N ARG A 90 9.85 9.69 -2.43
CA ARG A 90 9.52 9.27 -1.07
C ARG A 90 8.95 7.86 -1.11
N PRO A 91 9.13 7.06 -0.06
CA PRO A 91 8.44 5.78 0.06
C PRO A 91 6.91 5.89 -0.11
N TYR A 92 6.33 7.03 0.31
CA TYR A 92 4.90 7.31 0.14
C TYR A 92 4.48 7.43 -1.33
N ASP A 93 5.40 7.79 -2.25
CA ASP A 93 5.09 7.89 -3.67
C ASP A 93 4.81 6.52 -4.30
N LEU A 94 5.35 5.43 -3.74
CA LEU A 94 4.97 4.05 -4.13
C LEU A 94 3.50 3.78 -3.83
N ARG A 95 2.99 4.28 -2.71
CA ARG A 95 1.59 4.17 -2.32
C ARG A 95 0.69 5.01 -3.24
N HIS A 96 1.15 6.19 -3.64
CA HIS A 96 0.47 6.98 -4.68
C HIS A 96 0.41 6.22 -6.01
N ALA A 97 1.56 5.72 -6.48
CA ALA A 97 1.65 4.99 -7.74
C ALA A 97 0.74 3.77 -7.76
N PHE A 98 0.67 3.01 -6.65
CA PHE A 98 -0.25 1.88 -6.51
C PHE A 98 -1.72 2.31 -6.69
N ALA A 99 -2.15 3.37 -6.02
CA ALA A 99 -3.52 3.85 -6.12
C ALA A 99 -3.85 4.34 -7.54
N SER A 100 -2.99 5.18 -8.11
CA SER A 100 -3.15 5.71 -9.46
C SER A 100 -3.21 4.60 -10.51
N HIS A 101 -2.34 3.59 -10.41
CA HIS A 101 -2.33 2.47 -11.35
C HIS A 101 -3.61 1.61 -11.27
N ASN A 102 -4.13 1.36 -10.06
CA ASN A 102 -5.39 0.63 -9.92
C ASN A 102 -6.57 1.42 -10.50
N ILE A 103 -6.65 2.73 -10.23
CA ILE A 103 -7.72 3.58 -10.77
C ILE A 103 -7.65 3.65 -12.30
N MET A 104 -6.46 3.87 -12.87
CA MET A 104 -6.27 3.86 -14.33
C MET A 104 -6.69 2.54 -14.94
N ARG A 105 -6.26 1.41 -14.37
CA ARG A 105 -6.63 0.07 -14.84
C ARG A 105 -8.15 -0.11 -14.85
N TRP A 106 -8.85 0.30 -13.78
CA TRP A 106 -10.31 0.18 -13.72
C TRP A 106 -11.02 1.01 -14.78
N VAL A 107 -10.49 2.20 -15.09
CA VAL A 107 -11.03 3.00 -16.20
C VAL A 107 -10.78 2.34 -17.54
N ASP A 108 -9.57 1.83 -17.79
CA ASP A 108 -9.24 1.15 -19.04
C ASP A 108 -10.08 -0.13 -19.24
N GLU A 109 -10.45 -0.79 -18.13
CA GLU A 109 -11.36 -1.95 -18.10
C GLU A 109 -12.85 -1.57 -18.15
N GLY A 110 -13.20 -0.28 -18.16
CA GLY A 110 -14.58 0.19 -18.17
C GLY A 110 -15.37 -0.10 -16.89
N ARG A 111 -14.69 -0.33 -15.76
CA ARG A 111 -15.34 -0.54 -14.47
C ARG A 111 -15.80 0.78 -13.88
N ASP A 112 -16.86 0.73 -13.08
CA ASP A 112 -17.29 1.88 -12.27
C ASP A 112 -16.26 2.17 -11.17
N VAL A 113 -15.47 3.23 -11.36
CA VAL A 113 -14.44 3.65 -10.40
C VAL A 113 -15.05 3.98 -9.05
N MET A 114 -16.24 4.58 -9.01
CA MET A 114 -16.89 4.99 -7.76
C MET A 114 -17.22 3.80 -6.89
N SER A 115 -17.72 2.72 -7.50
CA SER A 115 -17.94 1.44 -6.80
C SER A 115 -16.64 0.76 -6.36
N MET A 116 -15.51 1.02 -7.02
CA MET A 116 -14.22 0.40 -6.70
C MET A 116 -13.42 1.14 -5.62
N LEU A 117 -13.60 2.46 -5.47
CA LEU A 117 -12.87 3.28 -4.51
C LEU A 117 -12.98 2.82 -3.04
N PRO A 118 -14.13 2.34 -2.53
CA PRO A 118 -14.21 1.80 -1.16
C PRO A 118 -13.26 0.62 -0.91
N TYR A 119 -13.05 -0.24 -1.91
CA TYR A 119 -12.09 -1.35 -1.81
C TYR A 119 -10.65 -0.84 -1.72
N LEU A 120 -10.31 0.16 -2.54
CA LEU A 120 -8.99 0.80 -2.48
C LEU A 120 -8.76 1.50 -1.13
N SER A 121 -9.78 2.22 -0.65
CA SER A 121 -9.75 2.93 0.63
C SER A 121 -9.46 1.98 1.79
N THR A 122 -10.14 0.84 1.79
CA THR A 122 -9.98 -0.22 2.80
C THR A 122 -8.58 -0.83 2.74
N TYR A 123 -8.11 -1.15 1.54
CA TYR A 123 -6.75 -1.71 1.33
C TYR A 123 -5.66 -0.75 1.83
N MET A 124 -5.80 0.54 1.52
CA MET A 124 -4.85 1.57 1.92
C MET A 124 -4.96 1.93 3.41
N GLY A 125 -6.09 1.64 4.04
CA GLY A 125 -6.36 1.96 5.45
C GLY A 125 -6.70 3.42 5.68
N HIS A 126 -7.39 4.05 4.72
CA HIS A 126 -7.87 5.42 4.86
C HIS A 126 -9.09 5.47 5.78
N SER A 127 -9.08 6.42 6.72
CA SER A 127 -10.22 6.67 7.62
C SER A 127 -11.34 7.43 6.94
N LYS A 128 -10.99 8.37 6.07
CA LYS A 128 -11.94 9.24 5.38
C LYS A 128 -11.93 8.88 3.91
N PHE A 129 -13.11 8.87 3.30
CA PHE A 129 -13.22 8.58 1.88
C PHE A 129 -12.47 9.63 1.03
N ARG A 130 -12.43 10.89 1.50
CA ARG A 130 -11.65 11.99 0.91
C ARG A 130 -10.17 11.68 0.71
N ASP A 131 -9.56 10.91 1.61
CA ASP A 131 -8.14 10.53 1.51
C ASP A 131 -7.88 9.64 0.27
N THR A 132 -8.88 8.84 -0.13
CA THR A 132 -8.85 8.00 -1.33
C THR A 132 -9.29 8.78 -2.57
N LEU A 133 -10.28 9.67 -2.43
CA LEU A 133 -10.71 10.55 -3.52
C LEU A 133 -9.61 11.48 -4.01
N TYR A 134 -8.67 11.86 -3.13
CA TYR A 134 -7.48 12.61 -3.49
C TYR A 134 -6.78 12.06 -4.75
N TYR A 135 -6.71 10.73 -4.91
CA TYR A 135 -6.07 10.12 -6.08
C TYR A 135 -6.84 10.39 -7.38
N VAL A 136 -8.17 10.50 -7.36
CA VAL A 136 -8.95 10.79 -8.56
C VAL A 136 -8.73 12.22 -9.03
N HIS A 137 -8.61 13.18 -8.10
CA HIS A 137 -8.44 14.60 -8.45
C HIS A 137 -7.08 14.94 -9.07
N ILE A 138 -6.04 14.17 -8.76
CA ILE A 138 -4.68 14.40 -9.27
C ILE A 138 -4.38 13.63 -10.56
N LEU A 139 -5.32 12.81 -11.03
CA LEU A 139 -5.12 12.00 -12.22
C LEU A 139 -5.24 12.84 -13.50
N PRO A 140 -4.54 12.45 -14.59
CA PRO A 140 -4.45 13.24 -15.82
C PRO A 140 -5.82 13.54 -16.44
N GLU A 141 -5.92 14.64 -17.21
CA GLU A 141 -7.16 15.10 -17.86
C GLU A 141 -7.91 14.01 -18.65
N ARG A 142 -7.20 12.96 -19.11
CA ARG A 142 -7.81 11.80 -19.77
C ARG A 142 -8.83 11.09 -18.90
N LEU A 143 -8.57 11.01 -17.58
CA LEU A 143 -9.51 10.45 -16.62
C LEU A 143 -10.68 11.41 -16.34
N ARG A 144 -10.45 12.73 -16.40
CA ARG A 144 -11.52 13.74 -16.36
C ARG A 144 -12.55 13.58 -17.48
N LYS A 145 -12.12 13.07 -18.63
CA LYS A 145 -12.96 12.82 -19.81
C LYS A 145 -13.52 11.40 -19.88
N SER A 146 -13.19 10.54 -18.91
CA SER A 146 -13.73 9.18 -18.83
C SER A 146 -15.23 9.21 -18.51
N ALA A 147 -16.03 8.50 -19.29
CA ALA A 147 -17.47 8.32 -19.04
C ALA A 147 -17.76 7.48 -17.77
N GLY A 148 -16.75 6.81 -17.21
CA GLY A 148 -16.87 5.98 -16.00
C GLY A 148 -16.70 6.74 -14.68
N ILE A 149 -16.60 8.08 -14.71
CA ILE A 149 -16.44 8.91 -13.51
C ILE A 149 -17.61 9.90 -13.43
N ASP A 150 -18.51 9.69 -12.48
CA ASP A 150 -19.59 10.63 -12.18
C ASP A 150 -19.08 11.78 -11.29
N TRP A 151 -18.68 12.88 -11.94
CA TRP A 151 -18.18 14.08 -11.27
C TRP A 151 -19.20 14.76 -10.36
N SER A 152 -20.51 14.59 -10.60
CA SER A 152 -21.54 15.18 -9.74
C SER A 152 -21.59 14.52 -8.36
N GLN A 153 -21.26 13.23 -8.30
CA GLN A 153 -21.14 12.48 -7.06
C GLN A 153 -19.92 12.94 -6.25
N PHE A 154 -18.82 13.33 -6.89
CA PHE A 154 -17.64 13.90 -6.20
C PHE A 154 -18.01 15.20 -5.47
N ASP A 155 -18.59 16.16 -6.19
CA ASP A 155 -18.93 17.47 -5.62
C ASP A 155 -19.89 17.36 -4.42
N THR A 156 -20.79 16.37 -4.45
CA THR A 156 -21.68 16.09 -3.33
C THR A 156 -20.91 15.60 -2.10
N ILE A 157 -19.97 14.67 -2.27
CA ILE A 157 -19.16 14.14 -1.14
C ILE A 157 -18.27 15.22 -0.52
N PHE A 158 -17.72 16.15 -1.31
CA PHE A 158 -16.92 17.26 -0.75
C PHE A 158 -17.75 18.28 0.03
N ARG A 159 -19.05 18.41 -0.27
CA ARG A 159 -19.95 19.38 0.38
C ARG A 159 -20.62 18.86 1.64
N TYR A 160 -20.58 17.56 1.90
CA TYR A 160 -21.25 16.92 3.05
C TYR A 160 -20.39 16.79 4.33
N ASP A 161 -19.10 17.16 4.28
CA ASP A 161 -18.13 16.99 5.38
C ASP A 161 -17.66 18.32 6.03
N GLU A 162 -18.47 19.39 5.98
CA GLU A 162 -18.31 20.62 6.82
C GLU A 162 -19.09 20.49 8.15
#